data_AF-A0A317Z9Q7-F1
#
_entry.id   AF-A0A317Z9Q7-F1
#
_cell.length_a   1.000
_cell.length_b   1.000
_cell.length_c   1.000
_cell.angle_alpha   90.00
_cell.angle_beta   90.00
_cell.angle_gamma   90.00
#
_symmetry.space_group_name_H-M   'P 1'
#
loop_
_entity.id
_entity.type
_entity.pdbx_description
1 polymer ?
#
loop_
_entity_poly.entity_id
_entity_poly.type
_entity_poly.pdbx_seq_one_letter_code
_entity_poly.pdbx_strand_id
1 'polypeptide(L)'
;TGDKVVKIDREAQQVETEQGQVVDYDQMIIATGSDAFILPIDGSRLEGVVGFRTIDDTEKMLEVAKTKKKAIVIGGGLLGLECARGLVEQ
;
A
#
# COMPACT_ATOMS: atom_id res chain seq x y z
N THR A 1 -0.99 11.79 -14.16
CA THR A 1 -1.70 10.67 -14.80
C THR A 1 -1.74 9.53 -13.80
N GLY A 2 -2.91 8.98 -13.48
CA GLY A 2 -3.07 7.84 -12.56
C GLY A 2 -2.85 6.49 -13.25
N ASP A 3 -1.95 6.46 -14.23
CA ASP A 3 -1.75 5.32 -15.12
C ASP A 3 -0.52 4.54 -14.67
N LYS A 4 -0.73 3.29 -14.26
CA LYS A 4 0.28 2.45 -13.63
C LYS A 4 1.25 1.93 -14.68
N VAL A 5 2.55 2.03 -14.44
CA VAL A 5 3.56 1.33 -15.25
C VAL A 5 3.52 -0.16 -14.93
N VAL A 6 3.38 -1.00 -15.95
CA VAL A 6 3.26 -2.47 -15.82
C VAL A 6 4.48 -3.22 -16.37
N LYS A 7 5.25 -2.60 -17.27
CA LYS A 7 6.45 -3.21 -17.85
C LYS A 7 7.52 -2.15 -18.12
N ILE A 8 8.78 -2.55 -17.96
CA ILE A 8 9.96 -1.77 -18.34
C ILE A 8 10.74 -2.61 -19.34
N ASP A 9 10.90 -2.12 -20.57
CA ASP A 9 11.82 -2.67 -21.57
C ASP A 9 13.10 -1.85 -21.59
N ARG A 10 14.17 -2.40 -21.02
CA ARG A 10 15.45 -1.69 -20.87
C ARG A 10 16.29 -1.70 -22.14
N GLU A 11 16.07 -2.66 -23.04
CA GLU A 11 16.78 -2.74 -24.31
C GLU A 11 16.22 -1.71 -25.30
N ALA A 12 14.89 -1.60 -25.35
CA ALA A 12 14.20 -0.60 -26.16
C ALA A 12 14.13 0.80 -25.51
N GLN A 13 14.53 0.92 -24.24
CA GLN A 13 14.38 2.14 -23.42
C GLN A 13 12.93 2.66 -23.37
N GLN A 14 12.00 1.74 -23.09
CA GLN A 14 10.55 2.00 -23.09
C GLN A 14 9.89 1.55 -21.78
N VAL A 15 8.81 2.24 -21.40
CA VAL A 15 7.87 1.77 -20.37
C VAL A 15 6.48 1.57 -20.97
N GLU A 16 5.80 0.53 -20.51
CA GLU A 16 4.41 0.23 -20.87
C GLU A 16 3.51 0.50 -19.67
N THR A 17 2.40 1.21 -19.90
CA THR A 17 1.40 1.49 -18.87
C THR A 17 0.21 0.54 -18.97
N GLU A 18 -0.59 0.47 -17.90
CA GLU A 18 -1.78 -0.38 -17.83
C GLU A 18 -2.84 0.02 -18.88
N GLN A 19 -2.87 1.29 -19.29
CA GLN A 19 -3.72 1.75 -20.39
C GLN A 19 -3.13 1.46 -21.79
N GLY A 20 -2.00 0.76 -21.87
CA GLY A 20 -1.35 0.36 -23.12
C GLY A 20 -0.49 1.46 -23.76
N GLN A 21 -0.18 2.54 -23.05
CA GLN A 21 0.75 3.56 -23.56
C GLN A 21 2.17 3.03 -23.49
N VAL A 22 2.93 3.27 -24.57
CA VAL A 22 4.37 3.02 -24.62
C VAL A 22 5.07 4.36 -24.64
N VAL A 23 6.00 4.56 -23.70
CA VAL A 23 6.72 5.83 -23.53
C VAL A 23 8.22 5.56 -23.58
N ASP A 24 8.91 6.19 -24.52
CA ASP A 24 10.37 6.16 -24.64
C ASP A 24 11.03 7.01 -23.52
N TYR A 25 12.23 6.62 -23.08
CA TYR A 25 13.01 7.39 -22.12
C TYR A 25 14.50 7.45 -22.48
N ASP A 26 15.14 8.59 -22.20
CA ASP A 26 16.61 8.70 -22.21
C ASP A 26 17.21 8.20 -20.88
N GLN A 27 16.56 8.57 -19.77
CA GLN A 27 16.92 8.17 -18.41
C GLN A 27 15.66 7.82 -17.62
N MET A 28 15.74 6.77 -16.80
CA MET A 28 14.62 6.29 -15.97
C MET A 28 14.99 6.31 -14.49
N ILE A 29 14.12 6.89 -13.66
CA ILE A 29 14.20 6.84 -12.20
C ILE A 29 13.11 5.91 -11.68
N ILE A 30 13.51 4.90 -10.92
CA ILE A 30 12.58 3.99 -10.24
C ILE A 30 12.28 4.56 -8.86
N ALA A 31 11.04 5.04 -8.68
CA ALA A 31 10.55 5.64 -7.44
C ALA A 31 9.23 4.99 -6.97
N THR A 32 9.05 3.69 -7.21
CA THR A 32 7.81 2.94 -6.89
C THR A 32 7.60 2.69 -5.39
N GLY A 33 8.57 3.03 -4.56
CA GLY A 33 8.48 2.83 -3.11
C GLY A 33 8.48 1.36 -2.71
N SER A 34 7.61 0.99 -1.78
CA SER A 34 7.49 -0.37 -1.23
C SER A 34 6.08 -0.60 -0.70
N ASP A 35 5.69 -1.88 -0.64
CA ASP A 35 4.39 -2.32 -0.12
C ASP A 35 4.45 -2.75 1.35
N ALA A 36 3.29 -2.74 2.02
CA ALA A 36 3.16 -3.36 3.34
C ALA A 36 3.36 -4.89 3.24
N PHE A 37 4.11 -5.47 4.17
CA PHE A 37 4.23 -6.91 4.26
C PHE A 37 2.96 -7.53 4.83
N ILE A 38 2.22 -8.26 4.00
CA ILE A 38 1.03 -9.01 4.41
C ILE A 38 1.44 -10.43 4.82
N LEU A 39 1.06 -10.84 6.03
CA LEU A 39 1.43 -12.15 6.56
C LEU A 39 0.89 -13.30 5.67
N PRO A 40 1.74 -14.28 5.32
CA PRO A 40 1.34 -15.42 4.48
C PRO A 40 0.63 -16.49 5.33
N ILE A 41 -0.47 -16.12 5.98
CA ILE A 41 -1.29 -16.98 6.84
C ILE A 41 -2.75 -16.94 6.41
N ASP A 42 -3.48 -18.00 6.73
CA ASP A 42 -4.92 -18.05 6.51
C ASP A 42 -5.60 -16.90 7.24
N GLY A 43 -6.54 -16.24 6.55
CA GLY A 43 -7.28 -15.10 7.09
C GLY A 43 -6.62 -13.74 6.91
N SER A 44 -5.42 -13.63 6.33
CA SER A 44 -4.73 -12.35 6.08
C SER A 44 -5.44 -11.40 5.10
N ARG A 45 -6.53 -11.86 4.47
CA ARG A 45 -7.38 -11.10 3.54
C ARG A 45 -8.84 -11.03 3.99
N LEU A 46 -9.15 -11.40 5.24
CA LEU A 46 -10.50 -11.24 5.78
C LEU A 46 -10.85 -9.75 5.91
N GLU A 47 -12.15 -9.46 5.86
CA GLU A 47 -12.66 -8.12 6.12
C GLU A 47 -12.19 -7.62 7.51
N GLY A 48 -11.63 -6.40 7.55
CA GLY A 48 -11.06 -5.82 8.76
C GLY A 48 -9.56 -6.09 8.96
N VAL A 49 -8.93 -6.97 8.16
CA VAL A 49 -7.47 -7.06 8.08
C VAL A 49 -6.98 -6.04 7.05
N VAL A 50 -6.24 -5.03 7.51
CA VAL A 50 -5.80 -3.90 6.70
C VAL A 50 -4.29 -3.73 6.81
N GLY A 51 -3.63 -3.38 5.71
CA GLY A 51 -2.25 -2.89 5.74
C GLY A 51 -2.16 -1.51 6.40
N PHE A 52 -0.95 -0.99 6.53
CA PHE A 52 -0.74 0.39 6.98
C PHE A 52 0.38 1.03 6.16
N ARG A 53 0.03 1.48 4.94
CA ARG A 53 0.98 2.08 4.00
C ARG A 53 0.41 3.23 3.19
N THR A 54 -0.81 3.09 2.69
CA THR A 54 -1.45 4.10 1.82
C THR A 54 -2.45 4.96 2.58
N ILE A 55 -2.91 6.03 1.94
CA ILE A 55 -4.02 6.85 2.47
C ILE A 55 -5.29 5.99 2.55
N ASP A 56 -5.59 5.20 1.51
CA ASP A 56 -6.73 4.29 1.47
C ASP A 56 -6.74 3.28 2.64
N ASP A 57 -5.57 2.79 3.05
CA ASP A 57 -5.44 1.93 4.23
C ASP A 57 -5.93 2.66 5.49
N THR A 58 -5.51 3.90 5.66
CA THR A 58 -5.87 4.74 6.82
C THR A 58 -7.36 5.08 6.81
N GLU A 59 -7.93 5.42 5.65
CA GLU A 59 -9.36 5.68 5.51
C GLU A 59 -10.20 4.46 5.88
N LYS A 60 -9.80 3.25 5.43
CA LYS A 60 -10.45 2.00 5.83
C LYS A 60 -10.40 1.78 7.35
N MET A 61 -9.25 2.02 7.96
CA MET A 61 -9.10 1.90 9.42
C MET A 61 -10.02 2.86 10.17
N LEU A 62 -10.11 4.12 9.73
CA LEU A 62 -10.99 5.13 10.32
C LEU A 62 -12.46 4.77 10.17
N GLU A 63 -12.88 4.24 9.03
CA GLU A 63 -14.25 3.78 8.82
C GLU A 63 -14.61 2.63 9.76
N VAL A 64 -13.74 1.64 9.89
CA VAL A 64 -13.94 0.50 10.81
C VAL A 64 -13.99 0.97 12.26
N ALA A 65 -13.13 1.92 12.65
CA ALA A 65 -13.06 2.47 14.01
C ALA A 65 -14.34 3.23 14.44
N LYS A 66 -15.17 3.67 13.50
CA LYS A 66 -16.49 4.26 13.82
C LYS A 66 -17.39 3.27 14.55
N THR A 67 -17.32 1.98 14.19
CA THR A 67 -18.23 0.94 14.71
C THR A 67 -17.53 -0.12 15.57
N LYS A 68 -16.22 -0.29 15.44
CA LYS A 68 -15.41 -1.26 16.19
C LYS A 68 -14.51 -0.55 17.19
N LYS A 69 -14.39 -1.09 18.41
CA LYS A 69 -13.63 -0.50 19.53
C LYS A 69 -12.47 -1.36 20.02
N LYS A 70 -12.20 -2.48 19.35
CA LYS A 70 -11.06 -3.36 19.64
C LYS A 70 -10.25 -3.52 18.37
N ALA A 71 -8.95 -3.25 18.48
CA ALA A 71 -8.01 -3.39 17.39
C ALA A 71 -6.80 -4.22 17.87
N ILE A 72 -6.19 -4.93 16.93
CA ILE A 72 -4.93 -5.66 17.14
C ILE A 72 -3.94 -5.09 16.12
N VAL A 73 -2.78 -4.66 16.61
CA VAL A 73 -1.67 -4.23 15.74
C VAL A 73 -0.63 -5.32 15.72
N ILE A 74 -0.33 -5.84 14.53
CA ILE A 74 0.66 -6.91 14.35
C ILE A 74 1.97 -6.29 13.85
N GLY A 75 2.95 -6.21 14.75
CA GLY A 75 4.26 -5.60 14.51
C GLY A 75 4.50 -4.38 15.41
N GLY A 76 5.50 -4.46 16.29
CA GLY A 76 5.83 -3.41 17.28
C GLY A 76 6.92 -2.44 16.85
N GLY A 77 7.12 -2.24 15.54
CA GLY A 77 8.04 -1.23 15.00
C GLY A 77 7.44 0.18 15.05
N LEU A 78 8.16 1.17 14.51
CA LEU A 78 7.74 2.58 14.52
C LEU A 78 6.30 2.78 14.02
N LEU A 79 6.01 2.32 12.80
CA LEU A 79 4.67 2.44 12.20
C LEU A 79 3.59 1.72 13.01
N GLY A 80 3.91 0.56 13.58
CA GLY A 80 2.96 -0.19 14.40
C GLY A 80 2.60 0.55 15.69
N LEU A 81 3.59 1.18 16.34
CA LEU A 81 3.35 1.97 17.54
C LEU A 81 2.56 3.25 17.25
N GLU A 82 2.87 3.93 16.13
CA GLU A 82 2.11 5.10 15.67
C GLU A 82 0.66 4.74 15.32
N CYS A 83 0.46 3.62 14.61
CA CYS A 83 -0.85 3.07 14.30
C CYS A 83 -1.66 2.77 15.58
N ALA A 84 -1.03 2.08 16.54
CA ALA A 84 -1.66 1.77 17.82
C ALA A 84 -2.06 3.04 18.59
N ARG A 85 -1.17 4.04 18.63
CA ARG A 85 -1.45 5.34 19.26
C ARG A 85 -2.65 6.03 18.60
N GLY A 86 -2.65 6.14 17.26
CA GLY A 86 -3.74 6.79 16.53
C GLY A 86 -5.09 6.09 16.72
N LEU A 87 -5.10 4.77 16.81
CA LEU A 87 -6.32 4.00 17.10
C LEU A 87 -6.80 4.12 18.55
N VAL A 88 -5.92 4.40 19.51
CA VAL A 88 -6.31 4.66 20.90
C VAL A 88 -6.96 6.05 21.06
N GLU A 89 -6.58 7.00 20.21
CA GLU A 89 -7.07 8.38 20.24
C GLU A 89 -8.38 8.58 19.44
N GLN A 90 -8.87 7.56 18.72
CA GLN A 90 -10.14 7.56 17.97
C GLN A 90 -11.33 6.89 18.69
#